data_AF-A0A971WQ54-F1
#
_entry.id   AF-A0A971WQ54-F1
#
_cell.length_a   1.000
_cell.length_b   1.000
_cell.length_c   1.000
_cell.angle_alpha   90.00
_cell.angle_beta   90.00
_cell.angle_gamma   90.00
#
_symmetry.space_group_name_H-M   'P 1'
#
loop_
_entity.id
_entity.type
_entity.pdbx_description
1 polymer ?
#
loop_
_entity_poly.entity_id
_entity_poly.type
_entity_poly.pdbx_seq_one_letter_code
_entity_poly.pdbx_strand_id
1 'polypeptide(L)'
;MITMIFSDKVPLYRQLYLHIRDEIFQHKLKEGEYLPSKRALANHLNISQNTVINAYQQLQDEGYIQSEERKGFYVLPIDFQVRAPEEPELDVPLCTTELYKYDFSHNSIDPNSFPISTWGKLTKESLYNYSMDMTTQGDNKGHEKLRQALCNYLIENRGINVSADQIVIRSGVESMLPLVFHLIPDNLHFALEDPGYNV
;
A
#
# COMPACT_ATOMS: atom_id res chain seq x y z
N MET A 1 24.41 -32.07 -2.30
CA MET A 1 25.40 -31.06 -2.75
C MET A 1 24.67 -30.07 -3.62
N ILE A 2 24.84 -28.77 -3.35
CA ILE A 2 24.15 -27.68 -4.07
C ILE A 2 24.78 -27.53 -5.46
N THR A 3 23.97 -27.64 -6.51
CA THR A 3 24.43 -27.57 -7.91
C THR A 3 23.55 -26.56 -8.67
N MET A 4 24.17 -25.53 -9.24
CA MET A 4 23.46 -24.42 -9.89
C MET A 4 24.10 -24.07 -11.24
N ILE A 5 23.29 -23.60 -12.18
CA ILE A 5 23.73 -22.96 -13.42
C ILE A 5 23.54 -21.44 -13.26
N PHE A 6 24.61 -20.67 -13.47
CA PHE A 6 24.58 -19.21 -13.35
C PHE A 6 24.03 -18.54 -14.62
N SER A 7 23.37 -17.40 -14.45
CA SER A 7 22.80 -16.57 -15.53
C SER A 7 23.35 -15.13 -15.48
N ASP A 8 23.48 -14.43 -16.61
CA ASP A 8 24.11 -13.10 -16.66
C ASP A 8 23.22 -11.93 -16.18
N LYS A 9 21.92 -12.16 -15.94
CA LYS A 9 20.97 -11.07 -15.65
C LYS A 9 21.02 -10.54 -14.22
N VAL A 10 21.64 -11.28 -13.29
CA VAL A 10 21.63 -10.98 -11.84
C VAL A 10 23.04 -11.17 -11.28
N PRO A 11 23.49 -10.38 -10.28
CA PRO A 11 24.78 -10.63 -9.63
C PRO A 11 24.90 -12.05 -9.06
N LEU A 12 26.07 -12.68 -9.16
CA LEU A 12 26.30 -14.08 -8.78
C LEU A 12 25.95 -14.38 -7.31
N TYR A 13 26.24 -13.46 -6.38
CA TYR A 13 25.94 -13.66 -4.96
C TYR A 13 24.42 -13.73 -4.73
N ARG A 14 23.65 -12.92 -5.47
CA ARG A 14 22.19 -12.88 -5.37
C ARG A 14 21.56 -14.13 -5.97
N GLN A 15 22.14 -14.67 -7.03
CA GLN A 15 21.73 -15.96 -7.59
C GLN A 15 21.94 -17.10 -6.59
N LEU A 16 23.11 -17.14 -5.94
CA LEU A 16 23.42 -18.13 -4.93
C LEU A 16 22.49 -18.01 -3.71
N TYR A 17 22.24 -16.79 -3.25
CA TYR A 17 21.26 -16.52 -2.18
C TYR A 17 19.87 -17.04 -2.56
N LEU A 18 19.34 -16.67 -3.74
CA LEU A 18 18.01 -17.10 -4.18
C LEU A 18 17.89 -18.61 -4.24
N HIS A 19 18.93 -19.28 -4.77
CA HIS A 19 18.91 -20.72 -4.88
C HIS A 19 18.90 -21.43 -3.53
N ILE A 20 19.78 -21.04 -2.60
CA ILE A 20 19.82 -21.63 -1.25
C ILE A 20 18.52 -21.34 -0.50
N ARG A 21 17.99 -20.11 -0.63
CA ARG A 21 16.72 -19.71 -0.04
C ARG A 21 15.57 -20.58 -0.55
N ASP A 22 15.49 -20.79 -1.86
CA ASP A 22 14.43 -21.60 -2.47
C ASP A 22 14.58 -23.09 -2.11
N GLU A 23 15.81 -23.61 -1.92
CA GLU A 23 16.03 -24.97 -1.40
C GLU A 23 15.60 -25.14 0.06
N ILE A 24 15.79 -24.11 0.89
CA ILE A 24 15.28 -24.03 2.26
C ILE A 24 13.73 -24.01 2.23
N PHE A 25 13.11 -23.19 1.37
CA PHE A 25 11.65 -23.14 1.20
C PHE A 25 11.04 -24.45 0.67
N GLN A 26 11.73 -25.17 -0.20
CA GLN A 26 11.29 -26.48 -0.73
C GLN A 26 11.55 -27.65 0.23
N HIS A 27 12.00 -27.38 1.47
CA HIS A 27 12.42 -28.38 2.47
C HIS A 27 13.48 -29.38 1.97
N LYS A 28 14.28 -29.00 0.96
CA LYS A 28 15.41 -29.81 0.51
C LYS A 28 16.57 -29.72 1.50
N LEU A 29 16.78 -28.54 2.06
CA LEU A 29 17.66 -28.31 3.20
C LEU A 29 16.79 -28.28 4.46
N LYS A 30 17.02 -29.22 5.38
CA LYS A 30 16.22 -29.34 6.60
C LYS A 30 16.69 -28.36 7.67
N GLU A 31 15.78 -28.04 8.57
CA GLU A 31 16.12 -27.28 9.78
C GLU A 31 17.26 -27.97 10.55
N GLY A 32 18.26 -27.20 10.97
CA GLY A 32 19.46 -27.71 11.63
C GLY A 32 20.47 -28.39 10.70
N GLU A 33 20.22 -28.48 9.40
CA GLU A 33 21.19 -29.02 8.44
C GLU A 33 22.34 -28.02 8.22
N TYR A 34 23.57 -28.55 8.15
CA TYR A 34 24.78 -27.75 7.96
C TYR A 34 25.01 -27.42 6.49
N LEU A 35 25.26 -26.14 6.21
CA LEU A 35 25.67 -25.69 4.89
C LEU A 35 27.17 -25.96 4.67
N PRO A 36 27.60 -26.17 3.40
CA PRO A 36 29.01 -26.28 3.06
C PRO A 36 29.81 -25.06 3.52
N SER A 37 31.09 -25.26 3.85
CA SER A 37 31.97 -24.14 4.20
C SER A 37 32.12 -23.17 3.03
N LYS A 38 32.35 -21.88 3.32
CA LYS A 38 32.57 -20.82 2.33
C LYS A 38 33.59 -21.21 1.26
N ARG A 39 34.67 -21.91 1.67
CA ARG A 39 35.73 -22.39 0.77
C ARG A 39 35.31 -23.60 -0.06
N ALA A 40 34.63 -24.57 0.55
CA ALA A 40 34.16 -25.76 -0.14
C ALA A 40 33.14 -25.39 -1.23
N LEU A 41 32.19 -24.50 -0.92
CA LEU A 41 31.17 -24.07 -1.88
C LEU A 41 31.77 -23.24 -3.02
N ALA A 42 32.70 -22.32 -2.70
CA ALA A 42 33.41 -21.54 -3.71
C ALA A 42 34.18 -22.42 -4.70
N ASN A 43 34.89 -23.44 -4.20
CA ASN A 43 35.62 -24.40 -5.02
C ASN A 43 34.68 -25.28 -5.86
N HIS A 44 33.57 -25.74 -5.30
CA HIS A 44 32.62 -26.60 -5.99
C HIS A 44 31.91 -25.87 -7.15
N LEU A 45 31.50 -24.62 -6.92
CA LEU A 45 30.81 -23.79 -7.92
C LEU A 45 31.76 -22.98 -8.81
N ASN A 46 33.08 -23.07 -8.55
CA ASN A 46 34.13 -22.32 -9.25
C ASN A 46 33.89 -20.79 -9.28
N ILE A 47 33.49 -20.22 -8.13
CA ILE A 47 33.22 -18.78 -7.95
C ILE A 47 34.13 -18.17 -6.88
N SER A 48 34.23 -16.84 -6.87
CA SER A 48 34.97 -16.12 -5.83
C SER A 48 34.40 -16.40 -4.44
N GLN A 49 35.30 -16.58 -3.45
CA GLN A 49 34.92 -16.75 -2.06
C GLN A 49 34.12 -15.55 -1.52
N ASN A 50 34.39 -14.33 -2.01
CA ASN A 50 33.65 -13.12 -1.63
C ASN A 50 32.17 -13.20 -2.05
N THR A 51 31.88 -13.84 -3.19
CA THR A 51 30.51 -14.07 -3.66
C THR A 51 29.74 -14.97 -2.70
N VAL A 52 30.37 -16.04 -2.21
CA VAL A 52 29.76 -16.94 -1.21
C VAL A 52 29.59 -16.25 0.14
N ILE A 53 30.58 -15.45 0.56
CA ILE A 53 30.50 -14.65 1.79
C ILE A 53 29.28 -13.72 1.74
N ASN A 54 29.10 -12.98 0.65
CA ASN A 54 27.99 -12.04 0.51
C ASN A 54 26.62 -12.75 0.50
N ALA A 55 26.52 -13.90 -0.18
CA ALA A 55 25.29 -14.69 -0.18
C ALA A 55 24.96 -15.24 1.22
N TYR A 56 25.96 -15.76 1.95
CA TYR A 56 25.76 -16.28 3.31
C TYR A 56 25.45 -15.16 4.30
N GLN A 57 26.08 -13.99 4.14
CA GLN A 57 25.77 -12.83 4.96
C GLN A 57 24.30 -12.41 4.77
N GLN A 58 23.83 -12.34 3.52
CA GLN A 58 22.44 -12.01 3.24
C GLN A 58 21.46 -13.07 3.81
N LEU A 59 21.78 -14.36 3.68
CA LEU A 59 20.98 -15.43 4.29
C LEU A 59 20.95 -15.33 5.82
N GLN A 60 22.04 -14.88 6.44
CA GLN A 60 22.12 -14.68 7.88
C GLN A 60 21.36 -13.43 8.34
N ASP A 61 21.48 -12.32 7.60
CA ASP A 61 20.80 -11.05 7.90
C ASP A 61 19.27 -11.20 7.80
N GLU A 62 18.78 -12.02 6.87
CA GLU A 62 17.36 -12.34 6.71
C GLU A 62 16.88 -13.50 7.61
N GLY A 63 17.79 -14.12 8.39
CA GLY A 63 17.45 -15.14 9.38
C GLY A 63 17.22 -16.55 8.85
N TYR A 64 17.69 -16.89 7.63
CA TYR A 64 17.60 -18.25 7.09
C TYR A 64 18.65 -19.20 7.67
N ILE A 65 19.84 -18.68 7.97
CA ILE A 65 20.97 -19.47 8.48
C ILE A 65 21.62 -18.77 9.67
N GLN A 66 22.26 -19.56 10.55
CA GLN A 66 23.03 -19.04 11.66
C GLN A 66 24.44 -19.63 11.68
N SER A 67 25.42 -18.83 12.09
CA SER A 67 26.79 -19.29 12.33
C SER A 67 26.96 -19.81 13.76
N GLU A 68 27.52 -21.00 13.91
CA GLU A 68 27.96 -21.54 15.21
C GLU A 68 29.50 -21.56 15.27
N GLU A 69 30.07 -21.08 16.38
CA GLU A 69 31.51 -21.05 16.56
C GLU A 69 32.11 -22.46 16.38
N ARG A 70 33.09 -22.58 15.47
CA ARG A 70 33.83 -23.82 15.16
C ARG A 70 33.03 -24.95 14.49
N LYS A 71 31.74 -24.76 14.19
CA LYS A 71 30.90 -25.80 13.56
C LYS A 71 30.36 -25.41 12.17
N GLY A 72 30.32 -24.12 11.84
CA GLY A 72 29.95 -23.65 10.50
C GLY A 72 28.59 -22.95 10.47
N PHE A 73 27.87 -23.08 9.35
CA PHE A 73 26.56 -22.47 9.15
C PHE A 73 25.49 -23.56 9.14
N TYR A 74 24.36 -23.33 9.81
CA TYR A 74 23.22 -24.24 9.81
C TYR A 74 21.91 -23.49 9.52
N VAL A 75 20.92 -24.20 8.97
CA VAL A 75 19.60 -23.64 8.65
C VAL A 75 18.78 -23.44 9.93
N LEU A 76 18.22 -22.25 10.13
CA LEU A 76 17.34 -21.96 11.25
C LEU A 76 15.95 -22.58 11.04
N PRO A 77 15.21 -22.90 12.12
CA PRO A 77 13.81 -23.30 12.02
C PRO A 77 13.00 -22.09 11.57
N ILE A 78 12.49 -22.16 10.34
CA ILE A 78 11.60 -21.14 9.78
C ILE A 78 10.21 -21.75 9.84
N ASP A 79 9.28 -21.06 10.48
CA ASP A 79 7.89 -21.48 10.43
C ASP A 79 7.35 -21.20 9.03
N PHE A 80 7.42 -22.20 8.15
CA PHE A 80 6.96 -22.11 6.77
C PHE A 80 5.43 -22.09 6.64
N GLN A 81 4.69 -21.84 7.73
CA GLN A 81 3.24 -21.64 7.72
C GLN A 81 2.78 -20.36 7.02
N VAL A 82 3.57 -19.79 6.12
CA VAL A 82 3.01 -19.01 5.01
C VAL A 82 2.68 -19.99 3.90
N ARG A 83 1.65 -20.82 4.12
CA ARG A 83 0.84 -21.26 2.98
C ARG A 83 0.39 -19.95 2.37
N ALA A 84 0.86 -19.61 1.17
CA ALA A 84 0.16 -18.62 0.36
C ALA A 84 -1.31 -18.99 0.54
N PRO A 85 -2.18 -18.08 1.02
CA PRO A 85 -3.60 -18.39 1.03
C PRO A 85 -3.84 -19.01 -0.33
N GLU A 86 -4.34 -20.26 -0.38
CA GLU A 86 -4.95 -20.72 -1.63
C GLU A 86 -5.83 -19.54 -1.98
N GLU A 87 -5.44 -18.79 -3.02
CA GLU A 87 -6.21 -17.64 -3.43
C GLU A 87 -7.59 -18.25 -3.51
N PRO A 88 -8.53 -17.85 -2.62
CA PRO A 88 -9.87 -18.31 -2.83
C PRO A 88 -10.09 -17.94 -4.29
N GLU A 89 -10.63 -18.86 -5.08
CA GLU A 89 -11.36 -18.46 -6.26
C GLU A 89 -12.46 -17.55 -5.70
N LEU A 90 -12.08 -16.30 -5.41
CA LEU A 90 -12.98 -15.24 -5.16
C LEU A 90 -13.66 -15.22 -6.52
N ASP A 91 -14.88 -15.72 -6.52
CA ASP A 91 -15.90 -15.33 -7.46
C ASP A 91 -16.12 -13.84 -7.19
N VAL A 92 -15.07 -13.04 -7.45
CA VAL A 92 -15.15 -11.60 -7.52
C VAL A 92 -16.05 -11.47 -8.72
N PRO A 93 -17.31 -11.03 -8.56
CA PRO A 93 -18.10 -10.73 -9.73
C PRO A 93 -17.22 -9.81 -10.57
N LEU A 94 -16.86 -10.25 -11.78
CA LEU A 94 -16.20 -9.36 -12.72
C LEU A 94 -17.09 -8.13 -12.70
N CYS A 95 -16.51 -6.99 -12.33
CA CYS A 95 -17.23 -5.74 -12.34
C CYS A 95 -17.46 -5.42 -13.82
N THR A 96 -18.47 -6.08 -14.40
CA THR A 96 -18.92 -5.89 -15.75
C THR A 96 -19.64 -4.56 -15.71
N THR A 97 -18.90 -3.51 -16.02
CA THR A 97 -19.49 -2.23 -16.37
C THR A 97 -20.32 -2.46 -17.62
N GLU A 98 -21.60 -2.81 -17.44
CA GLU A 98 -22.54 -2.91 -18.54
C GLU A 98 -22.61 -1.53 -19.20
N LEU A 99 -22.24 -1.47 -20.49
CA LEU A 99 -22.35 -0.25 -21.27
C LEU A 99 -23.83 -0.06 -21.62
N TYR A 100 -24.54 0.66 -20.76
CA TYR A 100 -25.92 1.06 -21.03
C TYR A 100 -25.95 2.14 -22.11
N LYS A 101 -26.85 2.00 -23.09
CA LYS A 101 -27.10 3.03 -24.10
C LYS A 101 -27.72 4.30 -23.50
N TYR A 102 -28.52 4.13 -22.46
CA TYR A 102 -29.13 5.20 -21.66
C TYR A 102 -29.03 4.80 -20.19
N ASP A 103 -28.32 5.58 -19.38
CA ASP A 103 -28.22 5.40 -17.94
C ASP A 103 -29.21 6.35 -17.25
N PHE A 104 -30.16 5.78 -16.50
CA PHE A 104 -31.14 6.53 -15.70
C PHE A 104 -30.83 6.49 -14.20
N SER A 105 -29.62 6.04 -13.82
CA SER A 105 -29.20 6.05 -12.43
C SER A 105 -29.13 7.48 -11.89
N HIS A 106 -29.57 7.66 -10.64
CA HIS A 106 -29.57 8.98 -10.00
C HIS A 106 -28.19 9.41 -9.49
N ASN A 107 -27.20 8.52 -9.54
CA ASN A 107 -25.86 8.74 -8.97
C ASN A 107 -24.79 9.03 -10.04
N SER A 108 -25.12 8.90 -11.33
CA SER A 108 -24.18 9.19 -12.42
C SER A 108 -24.16 10.67 -12.75
N ILE A 109 -22.97 11.27 -12.75
CA ILE A 109 -22.71 12.57 -13.36
C ILE A 109 -22.31 12.31 -14.82
N ASP A 110 -22.84 13.09 -15.77
CA ASP A 110 -22.45 12.97 -17.18
C ASP A 110 -20.93 13.18 -17.33
N PRO A 111 -20.17 12.15 -17.76
CA PRO A 111 -18.71 12.25 -17.90
C PRO A 111 -18.26 13.36 -18.85
N ASN A 112 -19.09 13.70 -19.85
CA ASN A 112 -18.77 14.73 -20.84
C ASN A 112 -19.07 16.16 -20.34
N SER A 113 -19.86 16.29 -19.27
CA SER A 113 -20.20 17.59 -18.69
C SER A 113 -19.08 18.18 -17.83
N PHE A 114 -18.17 17.34 -17.33
CA PHE A 114 -17.11 17.79 -16.44
C PHE A 114 -16.02 18.55 -17.21
N PRO A 115 -15.69 19.80 -16.82
CA PRO A 115 -14.72 20.63 -17.56
C PRO A 115 -13.27 20.22 -17.25
N ILE A 116 -12.86 19.03 -17.71
CA ILE A 116 -11.59 18.39 -17.36
C ILE A 116 -10.37 19.24 -17.71
N SER A 117 -10.42 20.00 -18.82
CA SER A 117 -9.33 20.86 -19.27
C SER A 117 -9.14 22.07 -18.35
N THR A 118 -10.23 22.74 -17.97
CA THR A 118 -10.21 23.85 -17.01
C THR A 118 -9.78 23.36 -15.64
N TRP A 119 -10.32 22.21 -15.18
CA TRP A 119 -9.95 21.60 -13.91
C TRP A 119 -8.47 21.27 -13.85
N GLY A 120 -7.92 20.66 -14.91
CA GLY A 120 -6.49 20.34 -15.01
C GLY A 120 -5.62 21.60 -14.97
N LYS A 121 -6.01 22.66 -15.67
CA LYS A 121 -5.30 23.96 -15.64
C LYS A 121 -5.27 24.54 -14.22
N LEU A 122 -6.42 24.61 -13.55
CA LEU A 122 -6.54 25.17 -12.20
C LEU A 122 -5.79 24.33 -11.16
N THR A 123 -5.84 23.01 -11.28
CA THR A 123 -5.10 22.10 -10.40
C THR A 123 -3.60 22.32 -10.53
N LYS A 124 -3.11 22.41 -11.77
CA LYS A 124 -1.69 22.70 -12.05
C LYS A 124 -1.27 24.05 -11.49
N GLU A 125 -2.06 25.08 -11.72
CA GLU A 125 -1.81 26.43 -11.20
C GLU A 125 -1.78 26.46 -9.67
N SER A 126 -2.74 25.81 -9.01
CA SER A 126 -2.79 25.69 -7.55
C SER A 126 -1.56 24.97 -7.00
N LEU A 127 -1.14 23.87 -7.64
CA LEU A 127 0.04 23.13 -7.23
C LEU A 127 1.31 23.99 -7.28
N TYR A 128 1.52 24.78 -8.33
CA TYR A 128 2.71 25.64 -8.41
C TYR A 128 2.65 26.82 -7.43
N ASN A 129 1.49 27.47 -7.32
CA ASN A 129 1.32 28.67 -6.50
C ASN A 129 1.31 28.38 -4.99
N TYR A 130 0.92 27.17 -4.58
CA TYR A 130 0.75 26.78 -3.17
C TYR A 130 1.58 25.54 -2.77
N SER A 131 2.59 25.16 -3.57
CA SER A 131 3.46 24.01 -3.31
C SER A 131 4.08 23.98 -1.90
N MET A 132 4.44 25.13 -1.35
CA MET A 132 5.02 25.25 -0.01
C MET A 132 3.99 24.97 1.10
N ASP A 133 2.74 25.39 0.93
CA ASP A 133 1.68 25.14 1.92
C ASP A 133 1.30 23.65 1.96
N MET A 134 1.43 22.94 0.82
CA MET A 134 1.13 21.52 0.68
C MET A 134 2.16 20.57 1.31
N THR A 135 3.40 21.01 1.52
CA THR A 135 4.48 20.19 2.12
C THR A 135 4.51 20.28 3.64
N THR A 136 3.74 21.20 4.23
CA THR A 136 3.60 21.32 5.68
C THR A 136 2.46 20.45 6.20
N GLN A 137 2.50 20.11 7.48
CA GLN A 137 1.39 19.41 8.12
C GLN A 137 0.13 20.29 8.03
N GLY A 138 -0.85 19.84 7.27
CA GLY A 138 -2.09 20.57 7.05
C GLY A 138 -2.96 20.66 8.31
N ASP A 139 -3.88 21.62 8.32
CA ASP A 139 -4.92 21.72 9.33
C ASP A 139 -5.88 20.50 9.24
N ASN A 140 -6.22 19.93 10.40
CA ASN A 140 -7.16 18.82 10.54
C ASN A 140 -8.58 19.15 10.03
N LYS A 141 -8.92 20.44 9.89
CA LYS A 141 -10.18 20.91 9.28
C LYS A 141 -10.11 21.05 7.76
N GLY A 142 -8.94 20.86 7.16
CA GLY A 142 -8.65 21.15 5.77
C GLY A 142 -8.09 22.56 5.56
N HIS A 143 -7.64 22.83 4.33
CA HIS A 143 -6.86 24.01 3.99
C HIS A 143 -7.62 25.34 4.25
N GLU A 144 -7.05 26.23 5.06
CA GLU A 144 -7.69 27.49 5.49
C GLU A 144 -8.14 28.36 4.31
N LYS A 145 -7.29 28.58 3.28
CA LYS A 145 -7.69 29.41 2.12
C LYS A 145 -8.87 28.80 1.35
N LEU A 146 -9.00 27.48 1.36
CA LEU A 146 -10.14 26.79 0.75
C LEU A 146 -11.39 26.98 1.60
N ARG A 147 -11.28 26.86 2.93
CA ARG A 147 -12.38 27.14 3.85
C ARG A 147 -12.89 28.58 3.71
N GLN A 148 -11.99 29.57 3.55
CA GLN A 148 -12.37 30.96 3.29
C GLN A 148 -13.11 31.14 1.95
N ALA A 149 -12.61 30.52 0.87
CA ALA A 149 -13.29 30.54 -0.43
C ALA A 149 -14.69 29.90 -0.34
N LEU A 150 -14.84 28.83 0.44
CA LEU A 150 -16.13 28.19 0.70
C LEU A 150 -17.08 29.08 1.51
N CYS A 151 -16.58 29.87 2.47
CA CYS A 151 -17.43 30.83 3.20
C CYS A 151 -18.10 31.82 2.24
N ASN A 152 -17.33 32.40 1.31
CA ASN A 152 -17.83 33.31 0.28
C ASN A 152 -18.82 32.61 -0.66
N TYR A 153 -18.50 31.40 -1.09
CA TYR A 153 -19.39 30.61 -1.94
C TYR A 153 -20.73 30.30 -1.27
N LEU A 154 -20.71 29.92 0.01
CA LEU A 154 -21.90 29.52 0.78
C LEU A 154 -22.82 30.70 1.08
N ILE A 155 -22.27 31.89 1.37
CA ILE A 155 -23.11 33.08 1.56
C ILE A 155 -23.76 33.51 0.23
N GLU A 156 -23.02 33.51 -0.87
CA GLU A 156 -23.52 33.94 -2.18
C GLU A 156 -24.56 32.98 -2.78
N ASN A 157 -24.33 31.67 -2.68
CA ASN A 157 -25.13 30.66 -3.37
C ASN A 157 -26.21 30.03 -2.49
N ARG A 158 -26.05 30.07 -1.16
CA ARG A 158 -26.94 29.40 -0.19
C ARG A 158 -27.41 30.32 0.94
N GLY A 159 -26.92 31.55 1.04
CA GLY A 159 -27.29 32.47 2.13
C GLY A 159 -26.77 32.04 3.51
N ILE A 160 -25.81 31.12 3.57
CA ILE A 160 -25.27 30.61 4.84
C ILE A 160 -24.09 31.48 5.27
N ASN A 161 -24.24 32.18 6.40
CA ASN A 161 -23.17 32.97 7.01
C ASN A 161 -22.37 32.10 7.99
N VAL A 162 -21.14 31.75 7.62
CA VAL A 162 -20.28 30.82 8.37
C VAL A 162 -18.82 31.31 8.33
N SER A 163 -18.07 31.11 9.42
CA SER A 163 -16.64 31.42 9.45
C SER A 163 -15.80 30.20 9.02
N ALA A 164 -14.57 30.45 8.57
CA ALA A 164 -13.68 29.37 8.13
C ALA A 164 -13.49 28.31 9.23
N ASP A 165 -13.41 28.73 10.51
CA ASP A 165 -13.25 27.83 11.66
C ASP A 165 -14.40 26.84 11.88
N GLN A 166 -15.57 27.12 11.34
CA GLN A 166 -16.77 26.28 11.42
C GLN A 166 -16.89 25.31 10.25
N ILE A 167 -16.00 25.39 9.24
CA ILE A 167 -15.97 24.49 8.09
C ILE A 167 -14.95 23.38 8.34
N VAL A 168 -15.35 22.13 8.08
CA VAL A 168 -14.48 20.95 8.11
C VAL A 168 -14.61 20.23 6.77
N ILE A 169 -13.48 20.02 6.09
CA ILE A 169 -13.44 19.38 4.77
C ILE A 169 -13.11 17.90 4.92
N ARG A 170 -13.92 17.03 4.28
CA ARG A 170 -13.77 15.57 4.28
C ARG A 170 -14.06 14.99 2.89
N SER A 171 -13.67 13.73 2.68
CA SER A 171 -13.81 13.01 1.41
C SER A 171 -15.20 12.39 1.25
N GLY A 172 -16.25 13.18 1.48
CA GLY A 172 -17.65 12.76 1.36
C GLY A 172 -18.38 12.56 2.68
N VAL A 173 -19.70 12.39 2.56
CA VAL A 173 -20.64 12.38 3.70
C VAL A 173 -20.41 11.17 4.62
N GLU A 174 -20.10 10.00 4.05
CA GLU A 174 -19.80 8.77 4.81
C GLU A 174 -18.62 8.95 5.78
N SER A 175 -17.61 9.73 5.38
CA SER A 175 -16.47 10.03 6.26
C SER A 175 -16.75 11.12 7.29
N MET A 176 -17.79 11.93 7.08
CA MET A 176 -18.16 13.05 7.95
C MET A 176 -19.18 12.66 9.02
N LEU A 177 -20.18 11.83 8.68
CA LEU A 177 -21.25 11.45 9.60
C LEU A 177 -20.75 10.79 10.90
N PRO A 178 -19.81 9.83 10.88
CA PRO A 178 -19.27 9.26 12.11
C PRO A 178 -18.63 10.32 13.00
N LEU A 179 -17.91 11.30 12.43
CA LEU A 179 -17.30 12.39 13.19
C LEU A 179 -18.38 13.27 13.84
N VAL A 180 -19.45 13.57 13.10
CA VAL A 180 -20.60 14.33 13.65
C VAL A 180 -21.25 13.56 14.80
N PHE A 181 -21.47 12.25 14.66
CA PHE A 181 -22.05 11.44 15.73
C PHE A 181 -21.17 11.36 16.98
N HIS A 182 -19.84 11.36 16.84
CA HIS A 182 -18.93 11.42 18.00
C HIS A 182 -18.95 12.79 18.72
N LEU A 183 -19.38 13.85 18.06
CA LEU A 183 -19.48 15.19 18.66
C LEU A 183 -20.83 15.44 19.34
N ILE A 184 -21.86 14.65 18.99
CA ILE A 184 -23.19 14.76 19.56
C ILE A 184 -23.26 13.88 20.82
N PRO A 185 -23.87 14.35 21.93
CA PRO A 185 -24.05 13.53 23.12
C PRO A 185 -24.89 12.25 22.88
N ASP A 186 -24.54 11.15 23.56
CA ASP A 186 -25.17 9.84 23.38
C ASP A 186 -26.66 9.76 23.74
N ASN A 187 -27.21 10.80 24.38
CA ASN A 187 -28.59 10.85 24.87
C ASN A 187 -29.57 11.57 23.93
N LEU A 188 -29.19 11.82 22.67
CA LEU A 188 -30.08 12.40 21.68
C LEU A 188 -30.76 11.34 20.81
N HIS A 189 -32.02 11.59 20.48
CA HIS A 189 -32.76 10.83 19.49
C HIS A 189 -32.60 11.47 18.11
N PHE A 190 -32.34 10.65 17.10
CA PHE A 190 -32.27 11.06 15.70
C PHE A 190 -33.57 10.69 14.98
N ALA A 191 -34.01 11.55 14.06
CA ALA A 191 -35.13 11.30 13.17
C ALA A 191 -34.66 11.50 11.72
N LEU A 192 -35.15 10.65 10.82
CA LEU A 192 -34.83 10.65 9.40
C LEU A 192 -36.14 10.73 8.59
N GLU A 193 -36.06 11.30 7.40
CA GLU A 193 -37.18 11.32 6.45
C GLU A 193 -37.47 9.89 5.95
N ASP A 194 -38.75 9.57 5.72
CA ASP A 194 -39.20 8.29 5.17
C ASP A 194 -40.19 8.54 4.01
N PRO A 195 -39.82 8.28 2.74
CA PRO A 195 -38.52 7.75 2.29
C PRO A 195 -37.40 8.80 2.31
N GLY A 196 -36.18 8.37 2.66
CA GLY A 196 -35.01 9.25 2.80
C GLY A 196 -33.76 8.71 2.09
N TYR A 197 -32.63 9.35 2.33
CA TYR A 197 -31.33 8.90 1.82
C TYR A 197 -30.89 7.63 2.56
N ASN A 198 -30.63 6.55 1.82
CA ASN A 198 -30.04 5.34 2.37
C ASN A 198 -28.54 5.60 2.59
N VAL A 199 -28.17 6.01 3.79
CA VAL A 199 -26.77 6.10 4.26
C VAL A 199 -26.24 4.71 4.57
#